data_AF-A0A9W8UWN1-F1
#
_entry.id   AF-A0A9W8UWN1-F1
#
_cell.length_a   1.000
_cell.length_b   1.000
_cell.length_c   1.000
_cell.angle_alpha   90.00
_cell.angle_beta   90.00
_cell.angle_gamma   90.00
#
_symmetry.space_group_name_H-M   'P 1'
#
loop_
_entity.id
_entity.type
_entity.pdbx_description
1 polymer ?
#
loop_
_entity_poly.entity_id
_entity_poly.type
_entity_poly.pdbx_seq_one_letter_code
_entity_poly.pdbx_strand_id
1 'polypeptide(L)'
;MPGPGDYTVGWICAVETEYVAARAFLDEIHPGPLSVSRHDNNAYTLGKIGNHNVVMAVAPDGEYGTTSAAAVARNMLHSFPNIRIGLMVGIGGGVPSAKNDIRLGDIVVSAPRNGYGGVLPYNYWDTIQNQSLQPLDHINQPPTLLRTAANHLKAVYQTEGHGLEQSISRALSLKPRLQAKYGRPSPASDRLFRSDYVHPTDPKLACGSYCASDPKRLVKRAPRGPHEDNPAIHFGLIASGNQLVKDATIRDRLSRERDILCFEMEAAGLMNHFPCLVIRGICDYSDSHKAKDWQGYAAMTAAAYAKDLLLNITASKVQAERKLLEVVGNIAAAVEDTKVNTERTIVHLDRDRENEILDWLTPFDYASVQRDHFSKSLAGTCQWFLDSENFYQWLDTIEKTLFCTGIPGAGKTIMTSVVVDHLQHRFRDEPTLGLAYVYCEYGRQQEQTPDHMFASILKQLAQRYSFHFSLPEAVRELYDEHLRTQGTTRSKVRPLLTEIMKCLPSVVELFSKVYIVVDGLDEFKALGGHRSVFLKRLLTLQESTGVGIFATSRKIPEIQNYFKDSVACEIAADEGDIQRYVEDQLQHMPDFVQNDATLQNKIQTTISQNTRGMFVPIPPLSHNMRR
;
A
#
# COMPACT_ATOMS: atom_id res chain seq x y z
N MET A 1 -46.67 -18.68 13.92
CA MET A 1 -45.22 -18.66 13.67
C MET A 1 -44.81 -17.21 13.44
N PRO A 2 -43.60 -16.79 13.85
CA PRO A 2 -43.16 -15.41 13.70
C PRO A 2 -43.06 -15.04 12.21
N GLY A 3 -43.70 -13.95 11.81
CA GLY A 3 -43.55 -13.36 10.48
C GLY A 3 -42.30 -12.48 10.38
N PRO A 4 -41.98 -11.95 9.19
CA PRO A 4 -40.79 -11.10 9.00
C PRO A 4 -40.78 -9.84 9.90
N GLY A 5 -41.95 -9.33 10.28
CA GLY A 5 -42.11 -8.21 11.20
C GLY A 5 -41.82 -8.53 12.67
N ASP A 6 -41.62 -9.81 13.04
CA ASP A 6 -41.36 -10.21 14.43
C ASP A 6 -39.87 -10.30 14.76
N TYR A 7 -38.99 -10.17 13.77
CA TYR A 7 -37.53 -10.24 13.94
C TYR A 7 -36.96 -8.85 14.18
N THR A 8 -36.24 -8.71 15.30
CA THR A 8 -35.70 -7.40 15.74
C THR A 8 -34.18 -7.34 15.77
N VAL A 9 -33.50 -8.47 15.65
CA VAL A 9 -32.05 -8.57 15.67
C VAL A 9 -31.56 -9.12 14.34
N GLY A 10 -30.75 -8.34 13.63
CA GLY A 10 -30.02 -8.81 12.45
C GLY A 10 -28.61 -9.26 12.83
N TRP A 11 -28.20 -10.44 12.39
CA TRP A 11 -26.87 -11.00 12.64
C TRP A 11 -26.23 -11.37 11.30
N ILE A 12 -25.14 -10.70 10.95
CA ILE A 12 -24.43 -10.93 9.68
C ILE A 12 -23.13 -11.70 9.94
N CYS A 13 -22.90 -12.72 9.11
CA CYS A 13 -21.66 -13.47 9.03
C CYS A 13 -21.05 -13.31 7.62
N ALA A 14 -19.74 -13.18 7.54
CA ALA A 14 -19.01 -13.05 6.29
C ALA A 14 -18.73 -14.39 5.63
N VAL A 15 -18.44 -15.44 6.42
CA VAL A 15 -18.07 -16.76 5.86
C VAL A 15 -18.83 -17.93 6.47
N GLU A 16 -18.82 -19.07 5.77
CA GLU A 16 -19.48 -20.31 6.20
C GLU A 16 -19.11 -20.71 7.64
N THR A 17 -17.83 -20.59 8.01
CA THR A 17 -17.34 -20.97 9.34
C THR A 17 -18.01 -20.15 10.45
N GLU A 18 -18.22 -18.86 10.22
CA GLU A 18 -18.88 -17.96 11.17
C GLU A 18 -20.38 -18.27 11.24
N TYR A 19 -21.01 -18.50 10.08
CA TYR A 19 -22.43 -18.82 10.01
C TYR A 19 -22.77 -20.15 10.68
N VAL A 20 -21.92 -21.16 10.55
CA VAL A 20 -22.07 -22.44 11.27
C VAL A 20 -21.99 -22.24 12.77
N ALA A 21 -21.03 -21.43 13.25
CA ALA A 21 -20.91 -21.12 14.67
C ALA A 21 -22.14 -20.34 15.19
N ALA A 22 -22.58 -19.31 14.47
CA ALA A 22 -23.77 -18.53 14.84
C ALA A 22 -25.01 -19.42 14.99
N ARG A 23 -25.27 -20.31 14.02
CA ARG A 23 -26.38 -21.28 14.06
C ARG A 23 -26.28 -22.27 15.22
N ALA A 24 -25.08 -22.53 15.75
CA ALA A 24 -24.89 -23.41 16.89
C ALA A 24 -25.39 -22.81 18.21
N PHE A 25 -25.56 -21.49 18.28
CA PHE A 25 -25.94 -20.77 19.50
C PHE A 25 -27.41 -20.34 19.56
N LEU A 26 -28.21 -20.58 18.52
CA LEU A 26 -29.67 -20.43 18.57
C LEU A 26 -30.29 -21.38 19.60
N ASP A 27 -31.19 -20.85 20.43
CA ASP A 27 -32.00 -21.67 21.36
C ASP A 27 -33.08 -22.44 20.61
N GLU A 28 -33.65 -21.80 19.58
CA GLU A 28 -34.67 -22.36 18.70
C GLU A 28 -34.39 -21.95 17.26
N ILE A 29 -34.56 -22.87 16.31
CA ILE A 29 -34.52 -22.59 14.87
C ILE A 29 -35.97 -22.55 14.37
N HIS A 30 -36.37 -21.42 13.80
CA HIS A 30 -37.66 -21.26 13.15
C HIS A 30 -37.60 -21.76 11.69
N PRO A 31 -38.74 -22.10 11.08
CA PRO A 31 -38.81 -22.32 9.63
C PRO A 31 -38.32 -21.10 8.84
N GLY A 32 -37.71 -21.34 7.68
CA GLY A 32 -37.22 -20.28 6.80
C GLY A 32 -38.35 -19.37 6.29
N PRO A 33 -38.02 -18.18 5.74
CA PRO A 33 -39.01 -17.26 5.23
C PRO A 33 -39.75 -17.85 4.03
N LEU A 34 -41.09 -17.70 4.01
CA LEU A 34 -41.93 -18.12 2.87
C LEU A 34 -41.69 -17.27 1.61
N SER A 35 -41.27 -16.03 1.80
CA SER A 35 -40.93 -15.08 0.74
C SER A 35 -39.99 -14.02 1.30
N VAL A 36 -39.08 -13.54 0.45
CA VAL A 36 -38.17 -12.42 0.72
C VAL A 36 -38.47 -11.29 -0.27
N SER A 37 -37.88 -10.11 -0.05
CA SER A 37 -38.03 -8.98 -0.97
C SER A 37 -37.55 -9.33 -2.39
N ARG A 38 -38.09 -8.65 -3.41
CA ARG A 38 -37.62 -8.82 -4.80
C ARG A 38 -36.13 -8.48 -4.89
N HIS A 39 -35.37 -9.33 -5.57
CA HIS A 39 -33.91 -9.21 -5.74
C HIS A 39 -33.08 -9.41 -4.46
N ASP A 40 -33.68 -9.93 -3.39
CA ASP A 40 -32.94 -10.45 -2.25
C ASP A 40 -32.45 -11.87 -2.55
N ASN A 41 -31.13 -12.01 -2.74
CA ASN A 41 -30.46 -13.29 -2.99
C ASN A 41 -29.86 -13.91 -1.71
N ASN A 42 -30.07 -13.30 -0.54
CA ASN A 42 -29.50 -13.81 0.70
C ASN A 42 -30.18 -15.12 1.12
N ALA A 43 -29.40 -16.00 1.74
CA ALA A 43 -29.92 -17.13 2.49
C ALA A 43 -30.04 -16.76 3.98
N TYR A 44 -31.21 -17.03 4.58
CA TYR A 44 -31.48 -16.70 5.98
C TYR A 44 -31.67 -17.95 6.84
N THR A 45 -31.14 -17.92 8.06
CA THR A 45 -31.62 -18.75 9.17
C THR A 45 -32.38 -17.88 10.15
N LEU A 46 -33.60 -18.30 10.48
CA LEU A 46 -34.44 -17.62 11.46
C LEU A 46 -34.43 -18.40 12.77
N GLY A 47 -34.44 -17.70 13.90
CA GLY A 47 -34.46 -18.36 15.19
C GLY A 47 -34.62 -17.42 16.37
N LYS A 48 -34.31 -17.96 17.55
CA LYS A 48 -34.46 -17.27 18.83
C LYS A 48 -33.21 -17.41 19.68
N ILE A 49 -32.84 -16.32 20.35
CA ILE A 49 -31.83 -16.29 21.43
C ILE A 49 -32.45 -15.56 22.62
N GLY A 50 -32.61 -16.27 23.74
CA GLY A 50 -33.34 -15.75 24.90
C GLY A 50 -34.74 -15.28 24.51
N ASN A 51 -35.00 -13.98 24.67
CA ASN A 51 -36.29 -13.36 24.32
C ASN A 51 -36.26 -12.61 22.98
N HIS A 52 -35.22 -12.80 22.16
CA HIS A 52 -35.03 -12.08 20.90
C HIS A 52 -35.21 -13.00 19.70
N ASN A 53 -36.01 -12.57 18.74
CA ASN A 53 -36.08 -13.19 17.42
C ASN A 53 -34.94 -12.65 16.56
N VAL A 54 -34.10 -13.55 16.07
CA VAL A 54 -32.86 -13.25 15.35
C VAL A 54 -32.97 -13.74 13.91
N VAL A 55 -32.60 -12.89 12.97
CA VAL A 55 -32.37 -13.27 11.57
C VAL A 55 -30.88 -13.27 11.29
N MET A 56 -30.37 -14.43 10.87
CA MET A 56 -28.97 -14.61 10.49
C MET A 56 -28.86 -14.65 8.97
N ALA A 57 -27.89 -13.93 8.41
CA ALA A 57 -27.50 -14.04 7.00
C ALA A 57 -26.02 -14.34 6.87
N VAL A 58 -25.66 -14.96 5.75
CA VAL A 58 -24.29 -15.21 5.34
C VAL A 58 -24.06 -14.60 3.97
N ALA A 59 -22.89 -14.01 3.75
CA ALA A 59 -22.48 -13.53 2.44
C ALA A 59 -22.35 -14.68 1.42
N PRO A 60 -22.47 -14.40 0.10
CA PRO A 60 -22.26 -15.39 -0.94
C PRO A 60 -20.86 -16.03 -0.86
N ASP A 61 -20.76 -17.31 -1.20
CA ASP A 61 -19.47 -18.00 -1.19
C ASP A 61 -18.50 -17.35 -2.19
N GLY A 62 -17.26 -17.12 -1.75
CA GLY A 62 -16.24 -16.40 -2.51
C GLY A 62 -16.38 -14.87 -2.52
N GLU A 63 -17.45 -14.29 -1.98
CA GLU A 63 -17.65 -12.84 -1.89
C GLU A 63 -17.48 -12.33 -0.45
N TYR A 64 -16.37 -11.66 -0.17
CA TYR A 64 -16.08 -11.04 1.13
C TYR A 64 -15.67 -9.58 0.95
N GLY A 65 -15.61 -8.85 2.06
CA GLY A 65 -15.32 -7.41 2.05
C GLY A 65 -16.54 -6.52 2.28
N THR A 66 -16.28 -5.23 2.42
CA THR A 66 -17.24 -4.19 2.77
C THR A 66 -18.47 -4.13 1.85
N THR A 67 -18.28 -4.33 0.53
CA THR A 67 -19.37 -4.28 -0.46
C THR A 67 -20.35 -5.44 -0.34
N SER A 68 -19.83 -6.65 -0.17
CA SER A 68 -20.66 -7.85 0.01
C SER A 68 -21.49 -7.73 1.29
N ALA A 69 -20.85 -7.33 2.39
CA ALA A 69 -21.53 -7.11 3.67
C ALA A 69 -22.65 -6.06 3.58
N ALA A 70 -22.39 -4.92 2.92
CA ALA A 70 -23.40 -3.87 2.73
C ALA A 70 -24.60 -4.36 1.90
N ALA A 71 -24.37 -5.16 0.85
CA ALA A 71 -25.44 -5.74 0.05
C ALA A 71 -26.30 -6.72 0.86
N VAL A 72 -25.66 -7.59 1.66
CA VAL A 72 -26.35 -8.51 2.57
C VAL A 72 -27.21 -7.75 3.56
N ALA A 73 -26.66 -6.72 4.21
CA ALA A 73 -27.36 -5.90 5.19
C ALA A 73 -28.58 -5.19 4.59
N ARG A 74 -28.41 -4.53 3.43
CA ARG A 74 -29.51 -3.86 2.71
C ARG A 74 -30.67 -4.83 2.45
N ASN A 75 -30.35 -5.96 1.84
CA ASN A 75 -31.35 -6.96 1.48
C ASN A 75 -32.07 -7.52 2.72
N MET A 76 -31.32 -7.77 3.80
CA MET A 76 -31.87 -8.18 5.10
C MET A 76 -32.85 -7.16 5.66
N LEU A 77 -32.52 -5.87 5.66
CA LEU A 77 -33.40 -4.81 6.16
C LEU A 77 -34.69 -4.67 5.34
N HIS A 78 -34.65 -4.93 4.03
CA HIS A 78 -35.85 -4.93 3.19
C HIS A 78 -36.75 -6.15 3.44
N SER A 79 -36.17 -7.33 3.63
CA SER A 79 -36.93 -8.56 3.90
C SER A 79 -37.44 -8.64 5.34
N PHE A 80 -36.75 -8.01 6.29
CA PHE A 80 -37.06 -7.99 7.73
C PHE A 80 -37.11 -6.54 8.25
N PRO A 81 -38.20 -5.80 7.98
CA PRO A 81 -38.25 -4.37 8.23
C PRO A 81 -38.29 -3.97 9.72
N ASN A 82 -38.53 -4.91 10.64
CA ASN A 82 -38.56 -4.63 12.08
C ASN A 82 -37.21 -4.85 12.79
N ILE A 83 -36.12 -5.07 12.05
CA ILE A 83 -34.78 -5.09 12.63
C ILE A 83 -34.46 -3.73 13.27
N ARG A 84 -34.01 -3.75 14.52
CA ARG A 84 -33.72 -2.57 15.33
C ARG A 84 -32.28 -2.51 15.81
N ILE A 85 -31.62 -3.66 15.96
CA ILE A 85 -30.20 -3.75 16.28
C ILE A 85 -29.50 -4.74 15.34
N GLY A 86 -28.27 -4.40 14.98
CA GLY A 86 -27.41 -5.23 14.14
C GLY A 86 -26.21 -5.78 14.91
N LEU A 87 -25.78 -7.00 14.56
CA LEU A 87 -24.53 -7.61 14.99
C LEU A 87 -23.74 -8.06 13.77
N MET A 88 -22.44 -7.75 13.75
CA MET A 88 -21.48 -8.34 12.81
C MET A 88 -20.58 -9.26 13.63
N VAL A 89 -20.76 -10.57 13.49
CA VAL A 89 -20.07 -11.55 14.33
C VAL A 89 -19.30 -12.52 13.45
N GLY A 90 -18.01 -12.64 13.73
CA GLY A 90 -17.15 -13.46 12.91
C GLY A 90 -15.75 -13.65 13.48
N ILE A 91 -14.82 -13.98 12.62
CA ILE A 91 -13.39 -14.10 12.94
C ILE A 91 -12.63 -12.84 12.50
N GLY A 92 -11.48 -12.62 13.11
CA GLY A 92 -10.55 -11.56 12.73
C GLY A 92 -9.13 -11.91 13.13
N GLY A 93 -8.17 -11.15 12.62
CA GLY A 93 -6.77 -11.27 12.99
C GLY A 93 -6.44 -10.40 14.18
N GLY A 94 -5.76 -10.94 15.18
CA GLY A 94 -5.44 -10.27 16.43
C GLY A 94 -4.22 -9.37 16.33
N VAL A 95 -4.19 -8.33 17.15
CA VAL A 95 -3.07 -7.38 17.24
C VAL A 95 -2.47 -7.41 18.66
N PRO A 96 -1.62 -8.40 18.98
CA PRO A 96 -0.98 -8.46 20.30
C PRO A 96 -0.05 -7.27 20.51
N SER A 97 -0.05 -6.74 21.73
CA SER A 97 0.83 -5.64 22.13
C SER A 97 1.24 -5.81 23.59
N ALA A 98 2.20 -5.01 24.07
CA ALA A 98 2.57 -5.01 25.49
C ALA A 98 1.38 -4.63 26.41
N LYS A 99 0.40 -3.89 25.89
CA LYS A 99 -0.79 -3.42 26.61
C LYS A 99 -1.94 -4.43 26.57
N ASN A 100 -2.07 -5.16 25.46
CA ASN A 100 -3.16 -6.11 25.24
C ASN A 100 -2.55 -7.45 24.80
N ASP A 101 -2.54 -8.43 25.71
CA ASP A 101 -2.11 -9.80 25.43
C ASP A 101 -3.21 -10.59 24.72
N ILE A 102 -3.43 -10.23 23.45
CA ILE A 102 -4.40 -10.88 22.57
C ILE A 102 -3.87 -12.24 22.14
N ARG A 103 -4.70 -13.27 22.30
CA ARG A 103 -4.38 -14.67 21.99
C ARG A 103 -5.37 -15.30 21.02
N LEU A 104 -5.00 -16.40 20.38
CA LEU A 104 -5.91 -17.13 19.51
C LEU A 104 -7.10 -17.67 20.32
N GLY A 105 -8.30 -17.48 19.79
CA GLY A 105 -9.57 -17.77 20.48
C GLY A 105 -10.05 -16.65 21.41
N ASP A 106 -9.27 -15.59 21.67
CA ASP A 106 -9.80 -14.40 22.35
C ASP A 106 -10.89 -13.71 21.51
N ILE A 107 -11.63 -12.82 22.16
CA ILE A 107 -12.68 -12.03 21.53
C ILE A 107 -12.28 -10.55 21.55
N VAL A 108 -12.45 -9.86 20.43
CA VAL A 108 -12.37 -8.41 20.33
C VAL A 108 -13.75 -7.85 20.00
N VAL A 109 -14.22 -6.91 20.81
CA VAL A 109 -15.51 -6.23 20.67
C VAL A 109 -15.27 -4.78 20.32
N SER A 110 -15.92 -4.27 19.27
CA SER A 110 -15.75 -2.88 18.86
C SER A 110 -16.24 -1.92 19.94
N ALA A 111 -15.39 -0.97 20.32
CA ALA A 111 -15.69 0.04 21.32
C ALA A 111 -15.13 1.40 20.92
N PRO A 112 -15.90 2.51 21.03
CA PRO A 112 -15.41 3.85 20.70
C PRO A 112 -14.16 4.21 21.50
N ARG A 113 -13.14 4.76 20.82
CA ARG A 113 -11.86 5.14 21.43
C ARG A 113 -11.15 6.20 20.60
N ASN A 114 -10.44 7.12 21.25
CA ASN A 114 -9.58 8.12 20.59
C ASN A 114 -10.30 8.94 19.49
N GLY A 115 -11.60 9.24 19.67
CA GLY A 115 -12.41 9.96 18.68
C GLY A 115 -13.02 9.10 17.57
N TYR A 116 -12.72 7.80 17.53
CA TYR A 116 -13.28 6.86 16.55
C TYR A 116 -14.48 6.08 17.10
N GLY A 117 -15.34 5.63 16.20
CA GLY A 117 -16.61 4.98 16.56
C GLY A 117 -16.52 3.53 17.04
N GLY A 118 -15.33 2.94 17.05
CA GLY A 118 -15.10 1.52 17.36
C GLY A 118 -14.62 0.71 16.16
N VAL A 119 -14.87 1.23 14.95
CA VAL A 119 -14.32 0.70 13.69
C VAL A 119 -13.48 1.81 13.04
N LEU A 120 -12.30 1.45 12.58
CA LEU A 120 -11.39 2.32 11.84
C LEU A 120 -11.25 1.75 10.43
N PRO A 121 -11.72 2.44 9.37
CA PRO A 121 -11.48 1.95 8.02
C PRO A 121 -9.98 1.98 7.73
N TYR A 122 -9.44 0.96 7.05
CA TYR A 122 -8.08 0.99 6.52
C TYR A 122 -8.07 0.55 5.06
N ASN A 123 -7.85 1.52 4.18
CA ASN A 123 -7.51 1.30 2.79
C ASN A 123 -6.22 2.09 2.60
N TYR A 124 -5.07 1.40 2.46
CA TYR A 124 -3.72 1.95 2.28
C TYR A 124 -3.51 3.39 2.80
N TRP A 125 -3.30 3.53 4.11
CA TRP A 125 -3.01 4.84 4.72
C TRP A 125 -1.62 5.42 4.39
N ASP A 126 -0.85 4.78 3.51
CA ASP A 126 0.56 5.10 3.26
C ASP A 126 0.90 5.24 1.75
N THR A 127 0.30 6.17 1.01
CA THR A 127 0.83 6.53 -0.34
C THR A 127 0.96 8.02 -0.63
N ILE A 128 0.84 8.90 0.37
CA ILE A 128 1.22 10.31 0.21
C ILE A 128 2.25 10.70 1.27
N GLN A 129 3.52 10.66 0.88
CA GLN A 129 4.64 11.42 1.46
C GLN A 129 4.56 11.72 2.97
N ASN A 130 4.55 10.71 3.85
CA ASN A 130 4.59 10.92 5.31
C ASN A 130 3.53 11.89 5.89
N GLN A 131 2.46 12.21 5.14
CA GLN A 131 1.37 13.02 5.67
C GLN A 131 0.30 12.08 6.19
N SER A 132 0.00 12.20 7.48
CA SER A 132 -1.19 11.60 8.07
C SER A 132 -2.41 12.18 7.36
N LEU A 133 -2.97 11.44 6.40
CA LEU A 133 -4.23 11.81 5.78
C LEU A 133 -5.27 12.02 6.89
N GLN A 134 -6.05 13.10 6.76
CA GLN A 134 -7.15 13.38 7.66
C GLN A 134 -8.08 12.16 7.75
N PRO A 135 -8.77 11.97 8.89
CA PRO A 135 -9.61 10.80 9.10
C PRO A 135 -10.57 10.62 7.92
N LEU A 136 -10.48 9.46 7.25
CA LEU A 136 -11.54 8.90 6.42
C LEU A 136 -12.90 9.12 7.11
N ASP A 137 -13.91 9.36 6.29
CA ASP A 137 -15.29 9.71 6.66
C ASP A 137 -15.73 9.11 7.99
N HIS A 138 -16.37 9.94 8.83
CA HIS A 138 -16.79 9.55 10.17
C HIS A 138 -17.63 8.27 10.14
N ILE A 139 -17.04 7.16 10.61
CA ILE A 139 -17.77 5.91 10.78
C ILE A 139 -18.62 5.97 12.05
N ASN A 140 -19.91 5.67 11.89
CA ASN A 140 -20.88 5.63 12.98
C ASN A 140 -20.44 4.69 14.13
N GLN A 141 -20.97 4.97 15.32
CA GLN A 141 -20.77 4.14 16.51
C GLN A 141 -21.84 3.04 16.60
N PRO A 142 -21.55 1.91 17.26
CA PRO A 142 -22.60 0.96 17.62
C PRO A 142 -23.72 1.65 18.42
N PRO A 143 -25.00 1.26 18.24
CA PRO A 143 -26.12 1.78 19.00
C PRO A 143 -25.85 1.83 20.51
N THR A 144 -26.33 2.88 21.18
CA THR A 144 -26.10 3.10 22.62
C THR A 144 -26.57 1.92 23.46
N LEU A 145 -27.67 1.25 23.07
CA LEU A 145 -28.12 0.03 23.72
C LEU A 145 -27.06 -1.08 23.70
N LEU A 146 -26.44 -1.35 22.55
CA LEU A 146 -25.40 -2.37 22.42
C LEU A 146 -24.14 -2.00 23.20
N ARG A 147 -23.72 -0.72 23.16
CA ARG A 147 -22.57 -0.24 23.94
C ARG A 147 -22.79 -0.36 25.44
N THR A 148 -24.00 -0.04 25.90
CA THR A 148 -24.37 -0.16 27.32
C THR A 148 -24.37 -1.62 27.76
N ALA A 149 -24.92 -2.52 26.93
CA ALA A 149 -24.92 -3.95 27.20
C ALA A 149 -23.51 -4.55 27.24
N ALA A 150 -22.65 -4.16 26.30
CA ALA A 150 -21.25 -4.57 26.26
C ALA A 150 -20.49 -4.11 27.51
N ASN A 151 -20.70 -2.88 27.97
CA ASN A 151 -20.07 -2.35 29.18
C ASN A 151 -20.60 -3.03 30.46
N HIS A 152 -21.90 -3.33 30.51
CA HIS A 152 -22.48 -4.13 31.60
C HIS A 152 -21.86 -5.53 31.66
N LEU A 153 -21.79 -6.22 30.52
CA LEU A 153 -21.23 -7.57 30.45
C LEU A 153 -19.74 -7.58 30.82
N LYS A 154 -18.99 -6.55 30.42
CA LYS A 154 -17.61 -6.34 30.84
C LYS A 154 -17.48 -6.27 32.37
N ALA A 155 -18.37 -5.54 33.03
CA ALA A 155 -18.37 -5.42 34.49
C ALA A 155 -18.72 -6.76 35.17
N VAL A 156 -19.74 -7.47 34.67
CA VAL A 156 -20.13 -8.79 35.18
C VAL A 156 -19.00 -9.79 35.05
N TYR A 157 -18.35 -9.88 33.88
CA TYR A 157 -17.23 -10.80 33.68
C TYR A 157 -16.03 -10.46 34.56
N GLN A 158 -15.76 -9.17 34.81
CA GLN A 158 -14.69 -8.78 35.72
C GLN A 158 -14.92 -9.23 37.16
N THR A 159 -16.18 -9.31 37.62
CA THR A 159 -16.51 -9.69 39.00
C THR A 159 -16.79 -11.18 39.18
N GLU A 160 -17.43 -11.82 38.19
CA GLU A 160 -17.98 -13.17 38.30
C GLU A 160 -17.28 -14.18 37.36
N GLY A 161 -16.43 -13.69 36.44
CA GLY A 161 -15.94 -14.47 35.31
C GLY A 161 -17.02 -14.69 34.25
N HIS A 162 -16.70 -15.48 33.22
CA HIS A 162 -17.62 -15.81 32.15
C HIS A 162 -17.79 -17.32 31.92
N GLY A 163 -18.94 -17.72 31.38
CA GLY A 163 -19.28 -19.11 31.07
C GLY A 163 -18.99 -19.56 29.64
N LEU A 164 -18.16 -18.82 28.88
CA LEU A 164 -18.02 -19.01 27.43
C LEU A 164 -17.54 -20.42 27.04
N GLU A 165 -16.55 -20.97 27.74
CA GLU A 165 -16.08 -22.34 27.46
C GLU A 165 -17.18 -23.38 27.67
N GLN A 166 -17.92 -23.29 28.77
CA GLN A 166 -19.02 -24.19 29.08
C GLN A 166 -20.13 -24.08 28.03
N SER A 167 -20.44 -22.85 27.59
CA SER A 167 -21.40 -22.58 26.52
C SER A 167 -20.98 -23.20 25.20
N ILE A 168 -19.69 -23.10 24.83
CA ILE A 168 -19.14 -23.72 23.61
C ILE A 168 -19.17 -25.25 23.72
N SER A 169 -18.71 -25.82 24.84
CA SER A 169 -18.74 -27.26 25.07
C SER A 169 -20.16 -27.83 24.97
N ARG A 170 -21.16 -27.12 25.52
CA ARG A 170 -22.58 -27.50 25.40
C ARG A 170 -23.08 -27.43 23.96
N ALA A 171 -22.72 -26.38 23.22
CA ALA A 171 -23.11 -26.26 21.81
C ALA A 171 -22.52 -27.40 20.95
N LEU A 172 -21.25 -27.76 21.20
CA LEU A 172 -20.57 -28.85 20.50
C LEU A 172 -21.10 -30.23 20.88
N SER A 173 -21.45 -30.47 22.16
CA SER A 173 -22.04 -31.74 22.59
C SER A 173 -23.40 -32.01 21.93
N LEU A 174 -24.17 -30.96 21.66
CA LEU A 174 -25.44 -31.06 20.93
C LEU A 174 -25.25 -31.23 19.42
N LYS A 175 -24.06 -30.93 18.88
CA LYS A 175 -23.75 -31.00 17.45
C LYS A 175 -22.39 -31.70 17.22
N PRO A 176 -22.30 -33.04 17.43
CA PRO A 176 -21.04 -33.77 17.40
C PRO A 176 -20.22 -33.62 16.11
N ARG A 177 -20.88 -33.37 14.96
CA ARG A 177 -20.21 -33.11 13.67
C ARG A 177 -19.31 -31.87 13.70
N LEU A 178 -19.56 -30.92 14.60
CA LEU A 178 -18.77 -29.70 14.73
C LEU A 178 -17.51 -29.90 15.58
N GLN A 179 -17.45 -30.94 16.41
CA GLN A 179 -16.38 -31.14 17.39
C GLN A 179 -14.97 -31.08 16.76
N ALA A 180 -14.79 -31.70 15.59
CA ALA A 180 -13.49 -31.80 14.94
C ALA A 180 -12.95 -30.46 14.41
N LYS A 181 -13.82 -29.58 13.90
CA LYS A 181 -13.43 -28.30 13.26
C LYS A 181 -13.59 -27.09 14.19
N TYR A 182 -14.51 -27.16 15.16
CA TYR A 182 -14.90 -26.03 16.01
C TYR A 182 -14.55 -26.22 17.48
N GLY A 183 -14.02 -27.39 17.86
CA GLY A 183 -13.45 -27.63 19.18
C GLY A 183 -12.20 -26.78 19.41
N ARG A 184 -11.91 -26.51 20.68
CA ARG A 184 -10.71 -25.75 21.06
C ARG A 184 -9.44 -26.49 20.62
N PRO A 185 -8.56 -25.88 19.81
CA PRO A 185 -7.27 -26.47 19.47
C PRO A 185 -6.37 -26.61 20.70
N SER A 186 -5.29 -27.38 20.55
CA SER A 186 -4.28 -27.50 21.62
C SER A 186 -3.73 -26.12 21.99
N PRO A 187 -3.62 -25.77 23.29
CA PRO A 187 -3.01 -24.50 23.71
C PRO A 187 -1.58 -24.32 23.18
N ALA A 188 -0.84 -25.40 22.94
CA ALA A 188 0.51 -25.36 22.37
C ALA A 188 0.55 -24.94 20.89
N SER A 189 -0.60 -24.86 20.22
CA SER A 189 -0.73 -24.37 18.85
C SER A 189 -0.95 -22.85 18.77
N ASP A 190 -1.24 -22.18 19.89
CA ASP A 190 -1.24 -20.72 19.97
C ASP A 190 0.22 -20.20 20.01
N ARG A 191 0.69 -19.73 18.86
CA ARG A 191 2.09 -19.34 18.66
C ARG A 191 2.16 -17.95 18.04
N LEU A 192 2.68 -17.01 18.81
CA LEU A 192 3.00 -15.67 18.33
C LEU A 192 4.47 -15.62 17.90
N PHE A 193 4.70 -15.35 16.62
CA PHE A 193 6.04 -15.17 16.08
C PHE A 193 6.50 -13.72 16.24
N ARG A 194 7.82 -13.52 16.28
CA ARG A 194 8.41 -12.18 16.22
C ARG A 194 8.06 -11.52 14.88
N SER A 195 7.86 -10.21 14.92
CA SER A 195 7.39 -9.44 13.77
C SER A 195 8.38 -9.35 12.60
N ASP A 196 9.67 -9.57 12.86
CA ASP A 196 10.73 -9.63 11.85
C ASP A 196 10.85 -11.01 11.18
N TYR A 197 10.10 -12.01 11.66
CA TYR A 197 10.12 -13.35 11.10
C TYR A 197 8.96 -13.53 10.13
N VAL A 198 9.31 -13.75 8.86
CA VAL A 198 8.34 -14.00 7.78
C VAL A 198 8.29 -15.48 7.48
N HIS A 199 7.08 -16.04 7.40
CA HIS A 199 6.84 -17.41 6.99
C HIS A 199 7.42 -17.65 5.58
N PRO A 200 8.25 -18.69 5.37
CA PRO A 200 8.78 -19.01 4.05
C PRO A 200 7.67 -19.30 3.05
N THR A 201 7.86 -18.89 1.80
CA THR A 201 6.85 -18.98 0.73
C THR A 201 6.65 -20.38 0.15
N ASP A 202 7.22 -21.44 0.76
CA ASP A 202 7.05 -22.82 0.28
C ASP A 202 5.69 -23.38 0.74
N PRO A 203 4.74 -23.66 -0.18
CA PRO A 203 3.42 -24.15 0.15
C PRO A 203 3.39 -25.56 0.76
N LYS A 204 4.51 -26.31 0.73
CA LYS A 204 4.61 -27.64 1.37
C LYS A 204 4.96 -27.58 2.85
N LEU A 205 5.41 -26.43 3.36
CA LEU A 205 5.82 -26.26 4.75
C LEU A 205 4.64 -25.84 5.62
N ALA A 206 4.10 -26.77 6.41
CA ALA A 206 3.14 -26.41 7.45
C ALA A 206 3.81 -25.49 8.47
N CYS A 207 3.25 -24.29 8.66
CA CYS A 207 3.76 -23.29 9.60
C CYS A 207 4.05 -23.88 11.00
N GLY A 208 3.15 -24.72 11.50
CA GLY A 208 3.29 -25.35 12.82
C GLY A 208 4.51 -26.26 12.98
N SER A 209 4.99 -26.94 11.94
CA SER A 209 6.15 -27.83 12.05
C SER A 209 7.45 -27.11 11.71
N TYR A 210 7.43 -26.25 10.69
CA TYR A 210 8.63 -25.59 10.19
C TYR A 210 9.01 -24.35 11.01
N CYS A 211 8.08 -23.42 11.18
CA CYS A 211 8.37 -22.13 11.81
C CYS A 211 8.66 -22.23 13.30
N ALA A 212 7.98 -23.15 13.98
CA ALA A 212 8.10 -23.31 15.43
C ALA A 212 9.28 -24.20 15.86
N SER A 213 10.13 -24.63 14.91
CA SER A 213 11.32 -25.45 15.20
C SER A 213 12.39 -24.70 15.99
N ASP A 214 12.46 -23.38 15.84
CA ASP A 214 13.36 -22.51 16.59
C ASP A 214 12.58 -21.67 17.62
N PRO A 215 12.68 -22.00 18.93
CA PRO A 215 12.01 -21.25 19.99
C PRO A 215 12.40 -19.77 20.06
N LYS A 216 13.54 -19.35 19.47
CA LYS A 216 13.97 -17.94 19.45
C LYS A 216 13.11 -17.08 18.52
N ARG A 217 12.36 -17.69 17.60
CA ARG A 217 11.43 -17.00 16.69
C ARG A 217 10.07 -16.72 17.32
N LEU A 218 9.78 -17.35 18.45
CA LEU A 218 8.53 -17.17 19.18
C LEU A 218 8.66 -16.07 20.23
N VAL A 219 7.61 -15.27 20.38
CA VAL A 219 7.47 -14.35 21.49
C VAL A 219 7.12 -15.15 22.74
N LYS A 220 7.97 -15.08 23.77
CA LYS A 220 7.72 -15.73 25.05
C LYS A 220 6.58 -15.02 25.78
N ARG A 221 5.52 -15.77 26.11
CA ARG A 221 4.37 -15.29 26.88
C ARG A 221 4.14 -16.23 28.06
N ALA A 222 3.85 -15.68 29.23
CA ALA A 222 3.48 -16.50 30.39
C ALA A 222 2.12 -17.18 30.15
N PRO A 223 1.88 -18.40 30.68
CA PRO A 223 0.52 -18.94 30.72
C PRO A 223 -0.40 -17.96 31.47
N ARG A 224 -1.65 -17.85 31.03
CA ARG A 224 -2.66 -17.11 31.81
C ARG A 224 -2.84 -17.77 33.17
N GLY A 225 -2.91 -16.96 34.21
CA GLY A 225 -3.15 -17.38 35.58
C GLY A 225 -4.57 -17.91 35.80
N PRO A 226 -4.83 -18.53 36.97
CA PRO A 226 -6.14 -19.10 37.30
C PRO A 226 -7.26 -18.07 37.48
N HIS A 227 -6.92 -16.79 37.57
CA HIS A 227 -7.85 -15.67 37.73
C HIS A 227 -7.95 -14.80 36.47
N GLU A 228 -7.31 -15.23 35.38
CA GLU A 228 -7.40 -14.56 34.09
C GLU A 228 -8.37 -15.31 33.18
N ASP A 229 -9.24 -14.54 32.52
CA ASP A 229 -10.20 -15.06 31.56
C ASP A 229 -9.49 -15.72 30.37
N ASN A 230 -10.00 -16.88 29.98
CA ASN A 230 -9.50 -17.64 28.85
C ASN A 230 -10.66 -18.39 28.19
N PRO A 231 -11.14 -17.97 27.00
CA PRO A 231 -10.64 -16.84 26.20
C PRO A 231 -10.84 -15.47 26.87
N ALA A 232 -9.98 -14.49 26.60
CA ALA A 232 -10.15 -13.14 27.13
C ALA A 232 -10.98 -12.26 26.18
N ILE A 233 -11.62 -11.23 26.72
CA ILE A 233 -12.41 -10.27 25.94
C ILE A 233 -11.75 -8.90 25.99
N HIS A 234 -11.43 -8.36 24.81
CA HIS A 234 -10.80 -7.06 24.61
C HIS A 234 -11.78 -6.10 23.97
N PHE A 235 -11.80 -4.84 24.44
CA PHE A 235 -12.70 -3.80 23.94
C PHE A 235 -11.89 -2.65 23.36
N GLY A 236 -12.10 -2.33 22.08
CA GLY A 236 -11.36 -1.24 21.44
C GLY A 236 -11.60 -1.13 19.93
N LEU A 237 -10.63 -0.55 19.24
CA LEU A 237 -10.73 -0.27 17.80
C LEU A 237 -10.45 -1.52 16.98
N ILE A 238 -11.34 -1.77 16.03
CA ILE A 238 -11.20 -2.80 15.00
C ILE A 238 -10.89 -2.11 13.67
N ALA A 239 -9.77 -2.48 13.05
CA ALA A 239 -9.41 -2.01 11.73
C ALA A 239 -10.17 -2.83 10.66
N SER A 240 -10.90 -2.14 9.78
CA SER A 240 -11.75 -2.75 8.76
C SER A 240 -11.34 -2.35 7.34
N GLY A 241 -11.11 -3.30 6.43
CA GLY A 241 -10.68 -2.99 5.07
C GLY A 241 -10.77 -4.16 4.11
N ASN A 242 -10.77 -3.90 2.80
CA ASN A 242 -10.97 -4.96 1.80
C ASN A 242 -9.74 -5.86 1.57
N GLN A 243 -8.65 -5.68 2.31
CA GLN A 243 -7.42 -6.45 2.16
C GLN A 243 -7.04 -7.22 3.42
N LEU A 244 -6.74 -8.51 3.25
CA LEU A 244 -6.25 -9.35 4.33
C LEU A 244 -4.80 -8.98 4.71
N VAL A 245 -4.59 -8.51 5.94
CA VAL A 245 -3.26 -8.17 6.46
C VAL A 245 -2.49 -9.44 6.80
N LYS A 246 -1.29 -9.58 6.23
CA LYS A 246 -0.36 -10.70 6.47
C LYS A 246 1.06 -10.21 6.80
N ASP A 247 1.16 -9.00 7.34
CA ASP A 247 2.41 -8.33 7.61
C ASP A 247 2.44 -7.82 9.06
N ALA A 248 3.30 -8.46 9.86
CA ALA A 248 3.47 -8.12 11.26
C ALA A 248 4.03 -6.70 11.47
N THR A 249 4.78 -6.15 10.52
CA THR A 249 5.33 -4.80 10.61
C THR A 249 4.24 -3.75 10.45
N ILE A 250 3.33 -3.95 9.48
CA ILE A 250 2.15 -3.10 9.29
C ILE A 250 1.22 -3.21 10.50
N ARG A 251 0.97 -4.43 10.97
CA ARG A 251 0.18 -4.69 12.19
C ARG A 251 0.72 -3.92 13.39
N ASP A 252 2.02 -4.04 13.67
CA ASP A 252 2.65 -3.41 14.83
C ASP A 252 2.73 -1.89 14.71
N ARG A 253 2.92 -1.36 13.49
CA ARG A 253 2.84 0.08 13.22
C ARG A 253 1.45 0.63 13.52
N LEU A 254 0.41 0.02 12.95
CA LEU A 254 -0.97 0.46 13.16
C LEU A 254 -1.42 0.28 14.62
N SER A 255 -0.95 -0.77 15.30
CA SER A 255 -1.13 -0.92 16.75
C SER A 255 -0.59 0.28 17.52
N ARG A 256 0.64 0.73 17.22
CA ARG A 256 1.27 1.88 17.88
C ARG A 256 0.63 3.21 17.53
N GLU A 257 0.31 3.43 16.26
CA GLU A 257 -0.20 4.72 15.77
C GLU A 257 -1.68 4.94 16.09
N ARG A 258 -2.46 3.86 16.18
CA ARG A 258 -3.93 3.93 16.24
C ARG A 258 -4.57 3.11 17.38
N ASP A 259 -3.81 2.33 18.15
CA ASP A 259 -4.31 1.49 19.27
C ASP A 259 -5.41 0.52 18.81
N ILE A 260 -5.26 -0.05 17.60
CA ILE A 260 -6.14 -1.10 17.07
C ILE A 260 -5.84 -2.45 17.74
N LEU A 261 -6.88 -3.28 17.87
CA LEU A 261 -6.83 -4.58 18.54
C LEU A 261 -7.04 -5.76 17.59
N CYS A 262 -7.67 -5.52 16.45
CA CYS A 262 -8.04 -6.56 15.49
C CYS A 262 -8.14 -6.00 14.07
N PHE A 263 -7.83 -6.83 13.07
CA PHE A 263 -8.14 -6.62 11.66
C PHE A 263 -9.30 -7.53 11.21
N GLU A 264 -10.22 -6.98 10.43
CA GLU A 264 -11.29 -7.70 9.72
C GLU A 264 -11.67 -6.95 8.44
N MET A 265 -12.62 -7.47 7.65
CA MET A 265 -12.79 -7.03 6.25
C MET A 265 -14.17 -6.44 5.90
N GLU A 266 -15.14 -6.41 6.81
CA GLU A 266 -16.53 -6.11 6.44
C GLU A 266 -17.09 -4.85 7.12
N ALA A 267 -16.77 -4.61 8.39
CA ALA A 267 -17.53 -3.70 9.23
C ALA A 267 -17.57 -2.24 8.72
N ALA A 268 -16.51 -1.74 8.08
CA ALA A 268 -16.49 -0.37 7.54
C ALA A 268 -17.60 -0.12 6.50
N GLY A 269 -18.00 -1.13 5.74
CA GLY A 269 -19.12 -1.01 4.79
C GLY A 269 -20.49 -1.03 5.46
N LEU A 270 -20.56 -1.54 6.70
CA LEU A 270 -21.80 -1.71 7.43
C LEU A 270 -22.13 -0.51 8.31
N MET A 271 -21.19 -0.04 9.12
CA MET A 271 -21.48 0.82 10.28
C MET A 271 -22.35 2.05 9.98
N ASN A 272 -22.22 2.67 8.80
CA ASN A 272 -23.00 3.84 8.42
C ASN A 272 -24.46 3.53 8.02
N HIS A 273 -24.70 2.33 7.48
CA HIS A 273 -26.00 1.93 6.90
C HIS A 273 -26.65 0.73 7.61
N PHE A 274 -25.92 0.13 8.54
CA PHE A 274 -26.33 -0.94 9.42
C PHE A 274 -25.53 -0.78 10.73
N PRO A 275 -25.90 0.20 11.58
CA PRO A 275 -25.23 0.40 12.86
C PRO A 275 -25.27 -0.90 13.67
N CYS A 276 -24.09 -1.50 13.85
CA CYS A 276 -23.96 -2.80 14.50
C CYS A 276 -22.83 -2.80 15.53
N LEU A 277 -22.87 -3.77 16.44
CA LEU A 277 -21.71 -4.11 17.25
C LEU A 277 -20.90 -5.18 16.52
N VAL A 278 -19.59 -4.97 16.43
CA VAL A 278 -18.68 -5.89 15.75
C VAL A 278 -17.99 -6.75 16.80
N ILE A 279 -18.07 -8.07 16.65
CA ILE A 279 -17.55 -9.06 17.58
C ILE A 279 -16.69 -10.04 16.80
N ARG A 280 -15.38 -10.04 17.05
CA ARG A 280 -14.41 -10.87 16.32
C ARG A 280 -13.72 -11.85 17.25
N GLY A 281 -13.82 -13.13 16.93
CA GLY A 281 -12.98 -14.17 17.52
C GLY A 281 -11.64 -14.19 16.81
N ILE A 282 -10.54 -14.23 17.57
CA ILE A 282 -9.20 -14.11 17.01
C ILE A 282 -8.72 -15.45 16.44
N CYS A 283 -8.54 -15.53 15.12
CA CYS A 283 -8.16 -16.76 14.43
C CYS A 283 -6.71 -16.81 13.93
N ASP A 284 -6.05 -15.66 13.83
CA ASP A 284 -4.62 -15.51 13.49
C ASP A 284 -4.09 -14.20 14.09
N TYR A 285 -2.83 -13.85 13.79
CA TYR A 285 -2.18 -12.64 14.29
C TYR A 285 -1.90 -11.60 13.20
N SER A 286 -2.65 -11.63 12.09
CA SER A 286 -2.47 -10.71 10.96
C SER A 286 -1.01 -10.61 10.47
N ASP A 287 -0.28 -11.73 10.55
CA ASP A 287 1.07 -11.87 10.06
C ASP A 287 1.12 -12.93 8.94
N SER A 288 2.32 -13.28 8.52
CA SER A 288 2.51 -14.26 7.45
C SER A 288 2.21 -15.71 7.90
N HIS A 289 1.97 -15.95 9.19
CA HIS A 289 1.80 -17.27 9.78
C HIS A 289 0.31 -17.64 9.94
N LYS A 290 -0.18 -18.51 9.05
CA LYS A 290 -1.57 -18.94 9.08
C LYS A 290 -1.85 -19.89 10.25
N ALA A 291 -2.95 -19.64 10.97
CA ALA A 291 -3.45 -20.48 12.06
C ALA A 291 -4.85 -21.04 11.73
N LYS A 292 -5.00 -21.72 10.59
CA LYS A 292 -6.31 -22.19 10.07
C LYS A 292 -7.12 -23.02 11.05
N ASP A 293 -6.45 -23.82 11.90
CA ASP A 293 -7.11 -24.70 12.88
C ASP A 293 -7.90 -23.91 13.94
N TRP A 294 -7.57 -22.63 14.15
CA TRP A 294 -8.24 -21.78 15.13
C TRP A 294 -9.52 -21.12 14.62
N GLN A 295 -9.77 -21.08 13.30
CA GLN A 295 -10.92 -20.37 12.73
C GLN A 295 -12.26 -20.85 13.28
N GLY A 296 -12.45 -22.16 13.41
CA GLY A 296 -13.70 -22.72 13.94
C GLY A 296 -13.92 -22.36 15.40
N TYR A 297 -12.91 -22.55 16.26
CA TYR A 297 -13.03 -22.20 17.68
C TYR A 297 -13.20 -20.69 17.88
N ALA A 298 -12.43 -19.87 17.17
CA ALA A 298 -12.58 -18.42 17.19
C ALA A 298 -14.00 -17.98 16.84
N ALA A 299 -14.60 -18.55 15.78
CA ALA A 299 -15.99 -18.28 15.42
C ALA A 299 -16.97 -18.68 16.56
N MET A 300 -16.73 -19.82 17.24
CA MET A 300 -17.54 -20.24 18.40
C MET A 300 -17.44 -19.25 19.56
N THR A 301 -16.25 -18.74 19.87
CA THR A 301 -16.05 -17.76 20.96
C THR A 301 -16.79 -16.45 20.70
N ALA A 302 -16.74 -15.94 19.45
CA ALA A 302 -17.47 -14.75 19.04
C ALA A 302 -18.98 -14.95 19.13
N ALA A 303 -19.49 -16.08 18.63
CA ALA A 303 -20.91 -16.40 18.68
C ALA A 303 -21.43 -16.64 20.10
N ALA A 304 -20.62 -17.26 20.98
CA ALA A 304 -20.94 -17.42 22.39
C ALA A 304 -21.08 -16.07 23.10
N TYR A 305 -20.13 -15.16 22.86
CA TYR A 305 -20.20 -13.80 23.43
C TYR A 305 -21.40 -13.01 22.91
N ALA A 306 -21.70 -13.11 21.60
CA ALA A 306 -22.88 -12.46 21.02
C ALA A 306 -24.19 -12.98 21.63
N LYS A 307 -24.26 -14.28 21.97
CA LYS A 307 -25.39 -14.85 22.72
C LYS A 307 -25.48 -14.23 24.12
N ASP A 308 -24.41 -14.23 24.89
CA ASP A 308 -24.39 -13.65 26.25
C ASP A 308 -24.78 -12.18 26.24
N LEU A 309 -24.30 -11.41 25.25
CA LEU A 309 -24.69 -10.02 25.04
C LEU A 309 -26.22 -9.88 24.87
N LEU A 310 -26.83 -10.68 23.99
CA LEU A 310 -28.27 -10.65 23.76
C LEU A 310 -29.08 -11.07 25.00
N LEU A 311 -28.60 -12.05 25.77
CA LEU A 311 -29.23 -12.45 27.03
C LEU A 311 -29.23 -11.34 28.09
N ASN A 312 -28.27 -10.41 28.00
CA ASN A 312 -28.16 -9.24 28.88
C ASN A 312 -28.95 -8.01 28.36
N ILE A 313 -29.63 -8.13 27.22
CA ILE A 313 -30.50 -7.08 26.69
C ILE A 313 -31.95 -7.53 26.86
N THR A 314 -32.78 -6.73 27.52
CA THR A 314 -34.22 -7.00 27.63
C THR A 314 -34.91 -6.73 26.30
N ALA A 315 -35.80 -7.62 25.84
CA ALA A 315 -36.54 -7.47 24.58
C ALA A 315 -37.28 -6.12 24.47
N SER A 316 -37.83 -5.59 25.57
CA SER A 316 -38.48 -4.28 25.61
C SER A 316 -37.56 -3.12 25.21
N LYS A 317 -36.28 -3.18 25.58
CA LYS A 317 -35.28 -2.17 25.18
C LYS A 317 -34.99 -2.24 23.68
N VAL A 318 -34.92 -3.45 23.12
CA VAL A 318 -34.77 -3.62 21.66
C VAL A 318 -35.99 -3.08 20.93
N GLN A 319 -37.20 -3.35 21.42
CA GLN A 319 -38.43 -2.83 20.82
C GLN A 319 -38.56 -1.30 20.90
N ALA A 320 -37.88 -0.66 21.86
CA ALA A 320 -37.85 0.80 21.99
C ALA A 320 -36.86 1.47 21.01
N GLU A 321 -35.87 0.74 20.48
CA GLU A 321 -34.95 1.26 19.47
C GLU A 321 -35.67 1.54 18.14
N ARG A 322 -35.20 2.53 17.39
CA ARG A 322 -35.76 2.81 16.05
C ARG A 322 -35.44 1.65 15.10
N LYS A 323 -36.30 1.40 14.12
CA LYS A 323 -36.01 0.40 13.09
C LYS A 323 -34.85 0.88 12.24
N LEU A 324 -33.91 -0.01 11.93
CA LEU A 324 -32.71 0.37 11.16
C LEU A 324 -33.09 0.92 9.78
N LEU A 325 -34.12 0.37 9.14
CA LEU A 325 -34.63 0.87 7.86
C LEU A 325 -35.14 2.33 7.92
N GLU A 326 -35.59 2.81 9.09
CA GLU A 326 -36.03 4.20 9.29
C GLU A 326 -34.86 5.13 9.62
N VAL A 327 -33.79 4.60 10.22
CA VAL A 327 -32.56 5.35 10.54
C VAL A 327 -31.70 5.57 9.30
N VAL A 328 -31.75 4.64 8.36
CA VAL A 328 -30.93 4.61 7.14
C VAL A 328 -31.79 5.12 5.99
N GLY A 329 -31.91 6.45 5.85
CA GLY A 329 -32.67 7.07 4.77
C GLY A 329 -32.18 6.60 3.39
N ASN A 330 -33.09 6.10 2.54
CA ASN A 330 -32.87 5.60 1.17
C ASN A 330 -31.49 4.93 0.91
N ILE A 331 -31.43 3.61 1.11
CA ILE A 331 -30.25 2.74 0.94
C ILE A 331 -29.63 2.76 -0.48
N ALA A 332 -30.22 3.48 -1.45
CA ALA A 332 -29.59 3.77 -2.73
C ALA A 332 -28.20 4.46 -2.55
N ALA A 333 -28.06 5.34 -1.56
CA ALA A 333 -26.80 6.02 -1.26
C ALA A 333 -25.68 5.06 -0.79
N ALA A 334 -26.01 3.99 -0.07
CA ALA A 334 -25.03 3.01 0.42
C ALA A 334 -24.34 2.26 -0.72
N VAL A 335 -25.06 1.99 -1.81
CA VAL A 335 -24.51 1.32 -2.99
C VAL A 335 -23.66 2.29 -3.82
N GLU A 336 -24.07 3.56 -3.91
CA GLU A 336 -23.32 4.63 -4.59
C GLU A 336 -21.99 4.94 -3.87
N ASP A 337 -22.00 5.09 -2.54
CA ASP A 337 -20.79 5.29 -1.70
C ASP A 337 -19.81 4.12 -1.81
N THR A 338 -20.34 2.90 -1.91
CA THR A 338 -19.53 1.70 -2.06
C THR A 338 -19.00 1.55 -3.49
N LYS A 339 -19.72 2.04 -4.50
CA LYS A 339 -19.29 2.05 -5.91
C LYS A 339 -18.07 2.97 -6.10
N VAL A 340 -18.09 4.16 -5.49
CA VAL A 340 -16.95 5.10 -5.46
C VAL A 340 -15.74 4.48 -4.77
N ASN A 341 -15.94 3.73 -3.67
CA ASN A 341 -14.85 3.02 -2.99
C ASN A 341 -14.36 1.78 -3.75
N THR A 342 -15.22 1.12 -4.54
CA THR A 342 -14.84 -0.03 -5.38
C THR A 342 -14.06 0.44 -6.61
N GLU A 343 -14.43 1.56 -7.24
CA GLU A 343 -13.67 2.21 -8.30
C GLU A 343 -12.27 2.64 -7.81
N ARG A 344 -12.18 3.18 -6.59
CA ARG A 344 -10.89 3.49 -5.93
C ARG A 344 -10.06 2.22 -5.64
N THR A 345 -10.69 1.12 -5.21
CA THR A 345 -10.00 -0.14 -4.89
C THR A 345 -9.53 -0.90 -6.14
N ILE A 346 -10.30 -0.87 -7.24
CA ILE A 346 -9.91 -1.46 -8.53
C ILE A 346 -8.71 -0.70 -9.11
N VAL A 347 -8.72 0.64 -9.06
CA VAL A 347 -7.55 1.45 -9.44
C VAL A 347 -6.32 1.13 -8.58
N HIS A 348 -6.50 0.81 -7.30
CA HIS A 348 -5.38 0.47 -6.40
C HIS A 348 -4.83 -0.96 -6.59
N LEU A 349 -5.69 -1.95 -6.86
CA LEU A 349 -5.26 -3.31 -7.21
C LEU A 349 -4.54 -3.35 -8.56
N ASP A 350 -4.99 -2.54 -9.52
CA ASP A 350 -4.29 -2.40 -10.79
C ASP A 350 -2.93 -1.74 -10.53
N ARG A 351 -2.88 -0.62 -9.79
CA ARG A 351 -1.62 0.08 -9.48
C ARG A 351 -0.60 -0.76 -8.68
N ASP A 352 -1.03 -1.62 -7.76
CA ASP A 352 -0.13 -2.53 -7.03
C ASP A 352 0.52 -3.56 -7.98
N ARG A 353 -0.28 -4.10 -8.92
CA ARG A 353 0.23 -5.00 -9.96
C ARG A 353 1.12 -4.26 -10.95
N GLU A 354 0.78 -3.02 -11.31
CA GLU A 354 1.61 -2.17 -12.16
C GLU A 354 2.96 -1.89 -11.51
N ASN A 355 2.99 -1.56 -10.21
CA ASN A 355 4.23 -1.35 -9.47
C ASN A 355 5.07 -2.64 -9.41
N GLU A 356 4.46 -3.81 -9.21
CA GLU A 356 5.16 -5.10 -9.29
C GLU A 356 5.84 -5.29 -10.66
N ILE A 357 5.13 -4.99 -11.75
CA ILE A 357 5.66 -5.10 -13.12
C ILE A 357 6.79 -4.10 -13.36
N LEU A 358 6.62 -2.84 -12.93
CA LEU A 358 7.62 -1.79 -13.08
C LEU A 358 8.89 -2.07 -12.28
N ASP A 359 8.78 -2.62 -11.06
CA ASP A 359 9.92 -3.03 -10.24
C ASP A 359 10.60 -4.29 -10.75
N TRP A 360 9.85 -5.17 -11.41
CA TRP A 360 10.42 -6.32 -12.13
C TRP A 360 11.33 -5.91 -13.30
N LEU A 361 10.96 -4.86 -14.06
CA LEU A 361 11.80 -4.33 -15.16
C LEU A 361 13.18 -3.94 -14.64
N THR A 362 13.20 -3.09 -13.60
CA THR A 362 14.43 -2.72 -12.89
C THR A 362 14.10 -2.09 -11.52
N PRO A 363 14.85 -2.41 -10.45
CA PRO A 363 14.75 -1.74 -9.16
C PRO A 363 15.54 -0.44 -9.13
N PHE A 364 16.31 -0.13 -10.19
CA PHE A 364 17.12 1.09 -10.21
C PHE A 364 16.23 2.31 -10.43
N ASP A 365 16.38 3.31 -9.57
CA ASP A 365 15.62 4.55 -9.63
C ASP A 365 16.55 5.74 -9.92
N TYR A 366 16.52 6.23 -11.16
CA TYR A 366 17.27 7.43 -11.54
C TYR A 366 16.66 8.72 -11.01
N ALA A 367 15.42 8.72 -10.49
CA ALA A 367 14.83 9.92 -9.91
C ALA A 367 15.58 10.36 -8.65
N SER A 368 16.09 9.41 -7.86
CA SER A 368 16.99 9.71 -6.73
C SER A 368 18.30 10.35 -7.21
N VAL A 369 18.91 9.80 -8.28
CA VAL A 369 20.17 10.31 -8.85
C VAL A 369 19.98 11.73 -9.40
N GLN A 370 18.88 11.96 -10.13
CA GLN A 370 18.50 13.29 -10.61
C GLN A 370 18.33 14.28 -9.46
N ARG A 371 17.63 13.91 -8.39
CA ARG A 371 17.46 14.78 -7.21
C ARG A 371 18.79 15.13 -6.56
N ASP A 372 19.68 14.15 -6.42
CA ASP A 372 20.99 14.34 -5.81
C ASP A 372 21.88 15.28 -6.65
N HIS A 373 21.82 15.19 -7.99
CA HIS A 373 22.54 16.10 -8.87
C HIS A 373 21.92 17.50 -8.88
N PHE A 374 20.60 17.59 -9.03
CA PHE A 374 19.90 18.87 -9.07
C PHE A 374 20.01 19.64 -7.76
N SER A 375 20.05 18.96 -6.60
CA SER A 375 20.28 19.58 -5.29
C SER A 375 21.61 20.33 -5.15
N LYS A 376 22.57 20.03 -6.04
CA LYS A 376 23.88 20.69 -6.12
C LYS A 376 23.89 21.86 -7.11
N SER A 377 22.81 22.05 -7.87
CA SER A 377 22.63 23.21 -8.74
C SER A 377 22.22 24.43 -7.92
N LEU A 378 22.64 25.61 -8.36
CA LEU A 378 22.24 26.88 -7.77
C LEU A 378 21.14 27.53 -8.62
N ALA A 379 20.11 28.07 -7.96
CA ALA A 379 18.99 28.72 -8.66
C ALA A 379 19.48 29.86 -9.56
N GLY A 380 18.97 29.88 -10.81
CA GLY A 380 19.35 30.88 -11.81
C GLY A 380 20.64 30.57 -12.57
N THR A 381 21.32 29.46 -12.28
CA THR A 381 22.45 28.98 -13.11
C THR A 381 21.97 28.14 -14.29
N CYS A 382 22.82 27.97 -15.31
CA CYS A 382 22.55 27.21 -16.54
C CYS A 382 21.43 27.79 -17.44
N GLN A 383 20.90 28.97 -17.11
CA GLN A 383 19.82 29.61 -17.88
C GLN A 383 20.25 29.95 -19.31
N TRP A 384 21.52 30.32 -19.50
CA TRP A 384 22.10 30.58 -20.83
C TRP A 384 21.92 29.41 -21.80
N PHE A 385 21.89 28.18 -21.29
CA PHE A 385 21.72 26.99 -22.10
C PHE A 385 20.25 26.75 -22.43
N LEU A 386 19.36 26.88 -21.45
CA LEU A 386 17.91 26.74 -21.64
C LEU A 386 17.35 27.82 -22.58
N ASP A 387 17.96 29.00 -22.60
CA ASP A 387 17.58 30.10 -23.49
C ASP A 387 18.26 30.01 -24.88
N SER A 388 19.12 29.01 -25.10
CA SER A 388 19.86 28.89 -26.36
C SER A 388 18.98 28.43 -27.52
N GLU A 389 19.30 28.92 -28.71
CA GLU A 389 18.60 28.51 -29.94
C GLU A 389 18.72 26.99 -30.18
N ASN A 390 19.88 26.41 -29.88
CA ASN A 390 20.12 24.96 -30.00
C ASN A 390 19.15 24.14 -29.14
N PHE A 391 18.86 24.61 -27.91
CA PHE A 391 17.93 23.93 -27.01
C PHE A 391 16.49 24.02 -27.50
N TYR A 392 16.03 25.21 -27.92
CA TYR A 392 14.70 25.37 -28.50
C TYR A 392 14.53 24.57 -29.80
N GLN A 393 15.53 24.58 -30.69
CA GLN A 393 15.48 23.79 -31.91
C GLN A 393 15.33 22.28 -31.62
N TRP A 394 16.03 21.78 -30.59
CA TRP A 394 15.90 20.40 -30.15
C TRP A 394 14.52 20.11 -29.54
N LEU A 395 14.00 21.02 -28.72
CA LEU A 395 12.67 20.90 -28.14
C LEU A 395 11.57 20.85 -29.21
N ASP A 396 11.62 21.72 -30.22
CA ASP A 396 10.51 21.90 -31.16
C ASP A 396 10.56 20.95 -32.36
N THR A 397 11.71 20.41 -32.72
CA THR A 397 11.82 19.52 -33.91
C THR A 397 11.72 18.04 -33.54
N ILE A 398 10.96 17.25 -34.30
CA ILE A 398 10.91 15.78 -34.18
C ILE A 398 12.27 15.20 -34.66
N GLU A 399 12.71 14.05 -34.10
CA GLU A 399 13.95 13.36 -34.53
C GLU A 399 15.28 14.12 -34.34
N LYS A 400 15.32 15.19 -33.55
CA LYS A 400 16.59 15.89 -33.30
C LYS A 400 17.35 15.31 -32.10
N THR A 401 18.66 15.24 -32.29
CA THR A 401 19.62 14.97 -31.22
C THR A 401 20.37 16.25 -30.87
N LEU A 402 20.43 16.57 -29.58
CA LEU A 402 21.28 17.60 -29.01
C LEU A 402 22.43 16.93 -28.26
N PHE A 403 23.60 16.93 -28.87
CA PHE A 403 24.80 16.31 -28.31
C PHE A 403 25.72 17.38 -27.71
N CYS A 404 25.89 17.32 -26.39
CA CYS A 404 26.66 18.30 -25.66
C CYS A 404 28.03 17.75 -25.25
N THR A 405 29.11 18.42 -25.65
CA THR A 405 30.47 18.05 -25.24
C THR A 405 31.04 19.02 -24.24
N GLY A 406 31.88 18.55 -23.32
CA GLY A 406 32.54 19.44 -22.37
C GLY A 406 33.73 18.79 -21.69
N ILE A 407 34.69 19.62 -21.26
CA ILE A 407 35.87 19.16 -20.52
C ILE A 407 35.47 18.54 -19.17
N PRO A 408 36.33 17.72 -18.53
CA PRO A 408 36.12 17.31 -17.14
C PRO A 408 35.90 18.54 -16.25
N GLY A 409 34.93 18.48 -15.35
CA GLY A 409 34.58 19.61 -14.48
C GLY A 409 33.76 20.72 -15.13
N ALA A 410 33.42 20.68 -16.42
CA ALA A 410 32.62 21.72 -17.08
C ALA A 410 31.16 21.86 -16.58
N GLY A 411 30.71 21.02 -15.66
CA GLY A 411 29.33 21.06 -15.14
C GLY A 411 28.32 20.25 -15.96
N LYS A 412 28.74 19.37 -16.88
CA LYS A 412 27.84 18.55 -17.73
C LYS A 412 26.70 17.88 -16.96
N THR A 413 26.99 17.16 -15.89
CA THR A 413 25.98 16.48 -15.08
C THR A 413 25.01 17.44 -14.39
N ILE A 414 25.50 18.60 -13.93
CA ILE A 414 24.65 19.65 -13.35
C ILE A 414 23.74 20.23 -14.45
N MET A 415 24.30 20.55 -15.62
CA MET A 415 23.53 21.00 -16.78
C MET A 415 22.45 19.99 -17.17
N THR A 416 22.79 18.70 -17.25
CA THR A 416 21.82 17.63 -17.53
C THR A 416 20.73 17.58 -16.48
N SER A 417 21.07 17.73 -15.19
CA SER A 417 20.06 17.77 -14.12
C SER A 417 19.13 18.97 -14.22
N VAL A 418 19.63 20.13 -14.63
CA VAL A 418 18.82 21.33 -14.88
C VAL A 418 17.91 21.13 -16.10
N VAL A 419 18.42 20.51 -17.17
CA VAL A 419 17.61 20.16 -18.34
C VAL A 419 16.48 19.19 -17.96
N VAL A 420 16.80 18.11 -17.23
CA VAL A 420 15.78 17.14 -16.79
C VAL A 420 14.72 17.81 -15.90
N ASP A 421 15.13 18.65 -14.95
CA ASP A 421 14.21 19.39 -14.08
C ASP A 421 13.32 20.36 -14.89
N HIS A 422 13.89 21.09 -15.84
CA HIS A 422 13.14 21.97 -16.74
C HIS A 422 12.08 21.20 -17.55
N LEU A 423 12.45 20.06 -18.12
CA LEU A 423 11.54 19.19 -18.89
C LEU A 423 10.45 18.59 -17.99
N GLN A 424 10.80 18.15 -16.78
CA GLN A 424 9.82 17.63 -15.81
C GLN A 424 8.79 18.69 -15.44
N HIS A 425 9.21 19.94 -15.23
CA HIS A 425 8.31 21.07 -14.98
C HIS A 425 7.44 21.39 -16.19
N ARG A 426 8.05 21.50 -17.39
CA ARG A 426 7.34 21.82 -18.62
C ARG A 426 6.31 20.76 -19.00
N PHE A 427 6.63 19.49 -18.79
CA PHE A 427 5.76 18.37 -19.20
C PHE A 427 4.82 17.91 -18.08
N ARG A 428 4.79 18.59 -16.91
CA ARG A 428 4.01 18.15 -15.76
C ARG A 428 2.54 17.92 -16.08
N ASP A 429 1.94 18.85 -16.83
CA ASP A 429 0.51 18.85 -17.16
C ASP A 429 0.23 18.36 -18.60
N GLU A 430 1.24 17.87 -19.30
CA GLU A 430 1.17 17.38 -20.68
C GLU A 430 1.39 15.86 -20.74
N PRO A 431 0.33 15.05 -20.57
CA PRO A 431 0.44 13.59 -20.44
C PRO A 431 0.89 12.91 -21.74
N THR A 432 0.76 13.58 -22.89
CA THR A 432 1.16 13.05 -24.20
C THR A 432 2.66 13.18 -24.46
N LEU A 433 3.43 13.88 -23.62
CA LEU A 433 4.88 14.00 -23.75
C LEU A 433 5.59 13.01 -22.83
N GLY A 434 6.50 12.21 -23.39
CA GLY A 434 7.31 11.25 -22.66
C GLY A 434 8.70 11.80 -22.31
N LEU A 435 9.21 11.46 -21.14
CA LEU A 435 10.55 11.81 -20.70
C LEU A 435 11.17 10.62 -19.98
N ALA A 436 12.38 10.24 -20.38
CA ALA A 436 13.22 9.29 -19.68
C ALA A 436 14.66 9.80 -19.61
N TYR A 437 15.35 9.49 -18.52
CA TYR A 437 16.72 9.95 -18.32
C TYR A 437 17.58 8.91 -17.61
N VAL A 438 18.87 8.87 -17.94
CA VAL A 438 19.85 7.96 -17.36
C VAL A 438 21.19 8.67 -17.15
N TYR A 439 21.87 8.37 -16.06
CA TYR A 439 23.18 8.93 -15.71
C TYR A 439 24.24 7.83 -15.78
N CYS A 440 25.25 8.01 -16.63
CA CYS A 440 26.38 7.10 -16.69
C CYS A 440 27.41 7.53 -15.63
N GLU A 441 27.75 6.63 -14.71
CA GLU A 441 28.65 6.92 -13.60
C GLU A 441 29.80 5.91 -13.59
N TYR A 442 31.04 6.42 -13.60
CA TYR A 442 32.23 5.56 -13.57
C TYR A 442 32.24 4.59 -12.36
N GLY A 443 31.74 5.03 -11.20
CA GLY A 443 31.71 4.23 -9.97
C GLY A 443 30.72 3.05 -9.99
N ARG A 444 29.78 3.03 -10.93
CA ARG A 444 28.68 2.03 -11.01
C ARG A 444 28.74 1.16 -12.26
N GLN A 445 29.89 1.07 -12.93
CA GLN A 445 30.05 0.36 -14.20
C GLN A 445 29.66 -1.13 -14.20
N GLN A 446 29.65 -1.80 -13.05
CA GLN A 446 29.20 -3.20 -12.95
C GLN A 446 27.67 -3.34 -12.97
N GLU A 447 26.95 -2.26 -12.68
CA GLU A 447 25.50 -2.19 -12.62
C GLU A 447 24.89 -1.49 -13.85
N GLN A 448 25.72 -0.89 -14.71
CA GLN A 448 25.32 -0.13 -15.90
C GLN A 448 25.56 -0.92 -17.20
N THR A 449 24.75 -1.95 -17.44
CA THR A 449 24.70 -2.71 -18.69
C THR A 449 23.64 -2.13 -19.65
N PRO A 450 23.72 -2.37 -20.97
CA PRO A 450 22.71 -1.86 -21.91
C PRO A 450 21.28 -2.31 -21.57
N ASP A 451 21.09 -3.56 -21.14
CA ASP A 451 19.80 -4.07 -20.65
C ASP A 451 19.26 -3.27 -19.47
N HIS A 452 20.07 -2.98 -18.45
CA HIS A 452 19.64 -2.16 -17.32
C HIS A 452 19.28 -0.71 -17.72
N MET A 453 20.06 -0.12 -18.63
CA MET A 453 19.81 1.25 -19.10
C MET A 453 18.49 1.34 -19.87
N PHE A 454 18.23 0.41 -20.79
CA PHE A 454 16.97 0.39 -21.54
C PHE A 454 15.78 -0.06 -20.68
N ALA A 455 15.97 -0.97 -19.72
CA ALA A 455 14.94 -1.32 -18.76
C ALA A 455 14.50 -0.11 -17.92
N SER A 456 15.45 0.75 -17.53
CA SER A 456 15.16 2.00 -16.84
C SER A 456 14.40 2.99 -17.72
N ILE A 457 14.80 3.16 -18.99
CA ILE A 457 14.08 4.00 -19.95
C ILE A 457 12.64 3.50 -20.10
N LEU A 458 12.45 2.19 -20.30
CA LEU A 458 11.14 1.56 -20.41
C LEU A 458 10.30 1.77 -19.13
N LYS A 459 10.89 1.55 -17.95
CA LYS A 459 10.23 1.77 -16.66
C LYS A 459 9.74 3.20 -16.52
N GLN A 460 10.58 4.19 -16.82
CA GLN A 460 10.22 5.61 -16.70
C GLN A 460 9.08 6.01 -17.63
N LEU A 461 9.11 5.58 -18.91
CA LEU A 461 8.04 5.87 -19.86
C LEU A 461 6.74 5.15 -19.47
N ALA A 462 6.81 3.87 -19.11
CA ALA A 462 5.65 3.09 -18.70
C ALA A 462 5.01 3.65 -17.41
N GLN A 463 5.82 4.02 -16.42
CA GLN A 463 5.37 4.63 -15.17
C GLN A 463 4.74 6.01 -15.39
N ARG A 464 5.31 6.81 -16.29
CA ARG A 464 4.75 8.12 -16.64
C ARG A 464 3.40 7.97 -17.33
N TYR A 465 3.29 7.01 -18.27
CA TYR A 465 2.04 6.73 -18.94
C TYR A 465 0.97 6.21 -17.95
N SER A 466 1.33 5.26 -17.08
CA SER A 466 0.42 4.66 -16.09
C SER A 466 0.01 5.63 -14.97
N PHE A 467 0.68 6.77 -14.82
CA PHE A 467 0.23 7.81 -13.88
C PHE A 467 -1.08 8.46 -14.34
N HIS A 468 -1.25 8.66 -15.65
CA HIS A 468 -2.43 9.31 -16.25
C HIS A 468 -3.42 8.32 -16.89
N PHE A 469 -2.92 7.16 -17.32
CA PHE A 469 -3.68 6.09 -17.98
C PHE A 469 -3.43 4.76 -17.25
N SER A 470 -3.60 3.61 -17.93
CA SER A 470 -3.18 2.29 -17.41
C SER A 470 -1.80 1.90 -17.94
N LEU A 471 -1.12 0.96 -17.28
CA LEU A 471 0.15 0.40 -17.75
C LEU A 471 0.04 -0.08 -19.21
N PRO A 472 1.02 0.28 -20.07
CA PRO A 472 1.02 -0.13 -21.47
C PRO A 472 0.85 -1.65 -21.64
N GLU A 473 -0.04 -2.06 -22.54
CA GLU A 473 -0.34 -3.47 -22.79
C GLU A 473 0.91 -4.26 -23.18
N ALA A 474 1.78 -3.69 -24.03
CA ALA A 474 3.05 -4.29 -24.41
C ALA A 474 3.98 -4.61 -23.21
N VAL A 475 3.93 -3.84 -22.13
CA VAL A 475 4.72 -4.09 -20.91
C VAL A 475 4.07 -5.19 -20.07
N ARG A 476 2.73 -5.18 -20.00
CA ARG A 476 1.95 -6.20 -19.29
C ARG A 476 2.10 -7.58 -19.96
N GLU A 477 2.04 -7.64 -21.28
CA GLU A 477 2.27 -8.84 -22.08
C GLU A 477 3.69 -9.39 -21.91
N LEU A 478 4.69 -8.50 -21.93
CA LEU A 478 6.09 -8.86 -21.67
C LEU A 478 6.26 -9.54 -20.30
N TYR A 479 5.59 -9.04 -19.26
CA TYR A 479 5.58 -9.66 -17.94
C TYR A 479 4.82 -10.99 -17.91
N ASP A 480 3.65 -11.06 -18.53
CA ASP A 480 2.84 -12.28 -18.55
C ASP A 480 3.49 -13.40 -19.38
N GLU A 481 4.24 -13.07 -20.44
CA GLU A 481 5.06 -14.03 -21.19
C GLU A 481 6.23 -14.55 -20.35
N HIS A 482 6.88 -13.67 -19.57
CA HIS A 482 7.91 -14.06 -18.62
C HIS A 482 7.38 -15.07 -17.57
N LEU A 483 6.19 -14.81 -17.01
CA LEU A 483 5.55 -15.73 -16.05
C LEU A 483 5.20 -17.09 -16.67
N ARG A 484 4.80 -17.12 -17.95
CA ARG A 484 4.46 -18.36 -18.66
C ARG A 484 5.68 -19.22 -18.99
N THR A 485 6.80 -18.61 -19.36
CA THR A 485 7.99 -19.31 -19.86
C THR A 485 8.88 -19.90 -18.76
N GLN A 486 8.87 -19.33 -17.55
CA GLN A 486 9.77 -19.73 -16.46
C GLN A 486 9.18 -20.74 -15.44
N GLY A 487 7.90 -21.08 -15.54
CA GLY A 487 7.21 -21.89 -14.54
C GLY A 487 7.19 -21.22 -13.15
N THR A 488 6.48 -21.77 -12.17
CA THR A 488 6.21 -21.15 -10.84
C THR A 488 7.44 -20.87 -9.96
N THR A 489 8.66 -21.02 -10.47
CA THR A 489 9.88 -20.46 -9.89
C THR A 489 9.91 -18.95 -10.12
N ARG A 490 9.54 -18.15 -9.10
CA ARG A 490 9.83 -16.70 -9.02
C ARG A 490 11.35 -16.46 -8.95
N SER A 491 12.07 -16.84 -10.00
CA SER A 491 13.47 -16.50 -10.17
C SER A 491 13.55 -15.00 -10.50
N LYS A 492 14.49 -14.29 -9.88
CA LYS A 492 14.74 -12.83 -10.06
C LYS A 492 15.31 -12.51 -11.46
N VAL A 493 14.83 -13.16 -12.52
CA VAL A 493 15.35 -12.99 -13.88
C VAL A 493 14.59 -11.83 -14.52
N ARG A 494 15.34 -10.78 -14.88
CA ARG A 494 14.83 -9.57 -15.54
C ARG A 494 14.75 -9.79 -17.05
N PRO A 495 13.97 -8.97 -17.80
CA PRO A 495 13.89 -9.12 -19.24
C PRO A 495 15.25 -8.86 -19.90
N LEU A 496 15.54 -9.62 -20.95
CA LEU A 496 16.72 -9.46 -21.77
C LEU A 496 16.62 -8.20 -22.63
N LEU A 497 17.76 -7.65 -23.04
CA LEU A 497 17.83 -6.50 -23.94
C LEU A 497 16.97 -6.69 -25.20
N THR A 498 16.95 -7.89 -25.76
CA THR A 498 16.15 -8.20 -26.96
C THR A 498 14.64 -8.11 -26.73
N GLU A 499 14.19 -8.40 -25.51
CA GLU A 499 12.77 -8.33 -25.14
C GLU A 499 12.38 -6.87 -24.86
N ILE A 500 13.23 -6.15 -24.14
CA ILE A 500 13.06 -4.71 -23.87
C ILE A 500 13.00 -3.94 -25.19
N MET A 501 13.91 -4.19 -26.14
CA MET A 501 13.93 -3.48 -27.43
C MET A 501 12.77 -3.85 -28.36
N LYS A 502 12.05 -4.95 -28.12
CA LYS A 502 10.80 -5.27 -28.82
C LYS A 502 9.61 -4.51 -28.22
N CYS A 503 9.60 -4.34 -26.90
CA CYS A 503 8.52 -3.68 -26.17
C CYS A 503 8.59 -2.15 -26.25
N LEU A 504 9.80 -1.59 -26.16
CA LEU A 504 10.03 -0.15 -26.02
C LEU A 504 9.43 0.70 -27.16
N PRO A 505 9.52 0.34 -28.46
CA PRO A 505 8.89 1.11 -29.52
C PRO A 505 7.37 1.30 -29.33
N SER A 506 6.66 0.23 -28.96
CA SER A 506 5.22 0.29 -28.72
C SER A 506 4.83 1.20 -27.56
N VAL A 507 5.70 1.33 -26.54
CA VAL A 507 5.49 2.29 -25.44
C VAL A 507 5.78 3.72 -25.88
N VAL A 508 6.80 3.93 -26.71
CA VAL A 508 7.13 5.26 -27.26
C VAL A 508 5.99 5.80 -28.12
N GLU A 509 5.37 4.95 -28.93
CA GLU A 509 4.24 5.30 -29.82
C GLU A 509 2.98 5.77 -29.08
N LEU A 510 2.88 5.53 -27.77
CA LEU A 510 1.77 6.03 -26.94
C LEU A 510 1.87 7.54 -26.66
N PHE A 511 3.04 8.13 -26.86
CA PHE A 511 3.31 9.54 -26.65
C PHE A 511 3.32 10.29 -27.98
N SER A 512 2.88 11.54 -27.98
CA SER A 512 3.02 12.42 -29.15
C SER A 512 4.48 12.76 -29.44
N LYS A 513 5.33 12.77 -28.40
CA LYS A 513 6.78 12.94 -28.50
C LYS A 513 7.47 12.43 -27.25
N VAL A 514 8.63 11.77 -27.40
CA VAL A 514 9.44 11.28 -26.27
C VAL A 514 10.83 11.89 -26.32
N TYR A 515 11.33 12.29 -25.15
CA TYR A 515 12.70 12.76 -24.96
C TYR A 515 13.49 11.78 -24.09
N ILE A 516 14.67 11.38 -24.56
CA ILE A 516 15.61 10.52 -23.83
C ILE A 516 16.87 11.34 -23.53
N VAL A 517 17.16 11.52 -22.25
CA VAL A 517 18.31 12.28 -21.75
C VAL A 517 19.38 11.32 -21.22
N VAL A 518 20.61 11.41 -21.71
CA VAL A 518 21.72 10.51 -21.32
C VAL A 518 22.91 11.34 -20.85
N ASP A 519 23.21 11.33 -19.56
CA ASP A 519 24.40 12.00 -19.03
C ASP A 519 25.64 11.11 -19.12
N GLY A 520 26.78 11.70 -19.49
CA GLY A 520 28.10 11.13 -19.23
C GLY A 520 28.45 9.90 -20.08
N LEU A 521 28.12 9.87 -21.38
CA LEU A 521 28.39 8.72 -22.26
C LEU A 521 29.87 8.26 -22.26
N ASP A 522 30.81 9.15 -21.92
CA ASP A 522 32.23 8.81 -21.76
C ASP A 522 32.52 7.91 -20.56
N GLU A 523 31.67 7.93 -19.53
CA GLU A 523 31.80 7.10 -18.32
C GLU A 523 31.13 5.73 -18.48
N PHE A 524 30.31 5.55 -19.52
CA PHE A 524 29.69 4.28 -19.84
C PHE A 524 30.71 3.29 -20.44
N LYS A 525 30.78 2.10 -19.83
CA LYS A 525 31.87 1.14 -20.03
C LYS A 525 32.12 0.82 -21.51
N ALA A 526 33.30 1.17 -22.00
CA ALA A 526 33.75 0.85 -23.37
C ALA A 526 34.19 -0.62 -23.52
N LEU A 527 34.81 -1.18 -22.47
CA LEU A 527 35.29 -2.57 -22.42
C LEU A 527 34.11 -3.55 -22.43
N GLY A 528 34.07 -4.43 -23.43
CA GLY A 528 32.98 -5.39 -23.64
C GLY A 528 31.90 -4.94 -24.64
N GLY A 529 32.07 -3.77 -25.27
CA GLY A 529 31.17 -3.29 -26.32
C GLY A 529 29.83 -2.73 -25.83
N HIS A 530 29.61 -2.61 -24.52
CA HIS A 530 28.35 -2.12 -23.95
C HIS A 530 27.98 -0.74 -24.49
N ARG A 531 28.93 0.20 -24.53
CA ARG A 531 28.70 1.55 -25.07
C ARG A 531 28.29 1.55 -26.53
N SER A 532 28.97 0.80 -27.39
CA SER A 532 28.62 0.74 -28.81
C SER A 532 27.28 0.04 -29.03
N VAL A 533 26.95 -1.00 -28.25
CA VAL A 533 25.63 -1.63 -28.27
C VAL A 533 24.54 -0.66 -27.84
N PHE A 534 24.74 0.06 -26.73
CA PHE A 534 23.78 1.04 -26.24
C PHE A 534 23.52 2.16 -27.25
N LEU A 535 24.58 2.79 -27.76
CA LEU A 535 24.47 3.87 -28.75
C LEU A 535 23.78 3.41 -30.05
N LYS A 536 24.16 2.24 -30.58
CA LYS A 536 23.51 1.69 -31.78
C LYS A 536 22.02 1.47 -31.56
N ARG A 537 21.63 0.87 -30.43
CA ARG A 537 20.21 0.61 -30.12
C ARG A 537 19.42 1.90 -29.88
N LEU A 538 20.03 2.90 -29.25
CA LEU A 538 19.41 4.20 -29.00
C LEU A 538 19.15 4.95 -30.31
N LEU A 539 20.11 4.95 -31.23
CA LEU A 539 19.94 5.57 -32.54
C LEU A 539 18.95 4.81 -33.43
N THR A 540 18.97 3.48 -33.42
CA THR A 540 17.94 2.69 -34.11
C THR A 540 16.54 2.98 -33.57
N LEU A 541 16.38 3.18 -32.26
CA LEU A 541 15.10 3.57 -31.68
C LEU A 541 14.65 4.95 -32.17
N GLN A 542 15.57 5.91 -32.25
CA GLN A 542 15.29 7.24 -32.82
C GLN A 542 14.86 7.16 -34.27
N GLU A 543 15.58 6.41 -35.11
CA GLU A 543 15.23 6.20 -36.52
C GLU A 543 13.84 5.55 -36.70
N SER A 544 13.41 4.70 -35.76
CA SER A 544 12.12 4.00 -35.88
C SER A 544 10.93 4.71 -35.26
N THR A 545 11.13 5.57 -34.25
CA THR A 545 10.03 6.15 -33.45
C THR A 545 10.08 7.66 -33.30
N GLY A 546 11.17 8.29 -33.74
CA GLY A 546 11.34 9.72 -33.71
C GLY A 546 11.67 10.36 -32.36
N VAL A 547 12.18 9.57 -31.40
CA VAL A 547 12.58 10.11 -30.08
C VAL A 547 13.61 11.23 -30.19
N GLY A 548 13.43 12.29 -29.39
CA GLY A 548 14.42 13.34 -29.22
C GLY A 548 15.50 12.88 -28.24
N ILE A 549 16.78 12.99 -28.61
CA ILE A 549 17.89 12.58 -27.75
C ILE A 549 18.64 13.80 -27.25
N PHE A 550 18.85 13.89 -25.96
CA PHE A 550 19.85 14.78 -25.37
C PHE A 550 20.95 13.92 -24.77
N ALA A 551 22.20 14.17 -25.12
CA ALA A 551 23.30 13.38 -24.57
C ALA A 551 24.52 14.22 -24.26
N THR A 552 25.19 13.94 -23.13
CA THR A 552 26.44 14.60 -22.75
C THR A 552 27.62 13.64 -22.79
N SER A 553 28.80 14.18 -23.12
CA SER A 553 30.05 13.41 -23.12
C SER A 553 31.27 14.32 -23.04
N ARG A 554 32.45 13.76 -22.70
CA ARG A 554 33.73 14.36 -23.10
C ARG A 554 33.90 14.35 -24.63
N LYS A 555 34.82 15.19 -25.12
CA LYS A 555 35.25 15.23 -26.53
C LYS A 555 36.03 13.96 -26.89
N ILE A 556 35.31 12.88 -27.16
CA ILE A 556 35.85 11.56 -27.56
C ILE A 556 35.43 11.28 -29.01
N PRO A 557 36.39 11.12 -29.95
CA PRO A 557 36.07 10.93 -31.38
C PRO A 557 35.14 9.74 -31.66
N GLU A 558 35.30 8.64 -30.92
CA GLU A 558 34.46 7.44 -31.07
C GLU A 558 32.98 7.74 -30.77
N ILE A 559 32.69 8.53 -29.73
CA ILE A 559 31.32 8.92 -29.36
C ILE A 559 30.79 9.99 -30.32
N GLN A 560 31.62 10.99 -30.64
CA GLN A 560 31.27 12.06 -31.58
C GLN A 560 30.86 11.53 -32.96
N ASN A 561 31.49 10.45 -33.43
CA ASN A 561 31.17 9.86 -34.72
C ASN A 561 29.74 9.30 -34.80
N TYR A 562 29.14 8.89 -33.68
CA TYR A 562 27.72 8.49 -33.64
C TYR A 562 26.75 9.67 -33.77
N PHE A 563 27.21 10.90 -33.47
CA PHE A 563 26.40 12.11 -33.40
C PHE A 563 26.84 13.19 -34.40
N LYS A 564 27.61 12.81 -35.43
CA LYS A 564 28.23 13.75 -36.38
C LYS A 564 27.24 14.68 -37.11
N ASP A 565 26.00 14.21 -37.30
CA ASP A 565 24.94 14.93 -38.02
C ASP A 565 23.95 15.61 -37.05
N SER A 566 24.23 15.60 -35.74
CA SER A 566 23.38 16.16 -34.70
C SER A 566 23.70 17.63 -34.37
N VAL A 567 22.78 18.31 -33.69
CA VAL A 567 23.05 19.64 -33.14
C VAL A 567 24.06 19.49 -32.01
N ALA A 568 25.25 20.07 -32.17
CA ALA A 568 26.31 20.01 -31.17
C ALA A 568 26.36 21.30 -30.35
N CYS A 569 26.47 21.17 -29.03
CA CYS A 569 26.72 22.30 -28.13
C CYS A 569 27.94 22.01 -27.24
N GLU A 570 28.74 23.03 -26.94
CA GLU A 570 29.83 22.91 -25.97
C GLU A 570 29.36 23.41 -24.61
N ILE A 571 29.36 22.54 -23.61
CA ILE A 571 29.15 22.90 -22.21
C ILE A 571 30.49 23.35 -21.64
N ALA A 572 30.55 24.61 -21.26
CA ALA A 572 31.64 25.23 -20.51
C ALA A 572 31.05 25.98 -19.31
N ALA A 573 31.86 26.16 -18.27
CA ALA A 573 31.46 26.98 -17.13
C ALA A 573 31.28 28.44 -17.56
N ASP A 574 30.07 28.96 -17.44
CA ASP A 574 29.71 30.35 -17.72
C ASP A 574 30.25 31.27 -16.60
N GLU A 575 30.79 32.44 -16.97
CA GLU A 575 31.36 33.38 -16.01
C GLU A 575 30.32 33.91 -15.01
N GLY A 576 29.09 34.17 -15.48
CA GLY A 576 27.98 34.60 -14.63
C GLY A 576 27.53 33.51 -13.65
N ASP A 577 27.48 32.26 -14.10
CA ASP A 577 27.15 31.13 -13.24
C ASP A 577 28.25 30.86 -12.18
N ILE A 578 29.52 30.95 -12.57
CA ILE A 578 30.65 30.87 -11.63
C ILE A 578 30.54 31.98 -10.59
N GLN A 579 30.25 33.22 -11.02
CA GLN A 579 30.13 34.36 -10.13
C GLN A 579 29.03 34.15 -9.09
N ARG A 580 27.82 33.76 -9.53
CA ARG A 580 26.69 33.45 -8.63
C ARG A 580 27.02 32.33 -7.66
N TYR A 581 27.67 31.27 -8.16
CA TYR A 581 28.08 30.15 -7.31
C TYR A 581 29.07 30.61 -6.22
N VAL A 582 30.07 31.41 -6.57
CA VAL A 582 31.03 31.92 -5.59
C VAL A 582 30.34 32.85 -4.58
N GLU A 583 29.43 33.72 -5.02
CA GLU A 583 28.65 34.60 -4.13
C GLU A 583 27.83 33.81 -3.10
N ASP A 584 27.13 32.76 -3.54
CA ASP A 584 26.39 31.87 -2.65
C ASP A 584 27.32 31.15 -1.65
N GLN A 585 28.45 30.62 -2.11
CA GLN A 585 29.41 29.94 -1.23
C GLN A 585 30.06 30.90 -0.23
N LEU A 586 30.29 32.17 -0.58
CA LEU A 586 30.83 33.18 0.33
C LEU A 586 29.92 33.44 1.54
N GLN A 587 28.60 33.30 1.40
CA GLN A 587 27.64 33.41 2.50
C GLN A 587 27.75 32.27 3.53
N HIS A 588 28.40 31.17 3.15
CA HIS A 588 28.58 29.98 3.98
C HIS A 588 30.04 29.84 4.48
N MET A 589 30.90 30.83 4.19
CA MET A 589 32.29 30.86 4.65
C MET A 589 32.41 31.32 6.11
N PRO A 590 33.54 31.10 6.80
CA PRO A 590 33.74 31.59 8.17
C PRO A 590 33.67 33.13 8.28
N ASP A 591 33.30 33.65 9.46
CA ASP A 591 33.10 35.08 9.73
C ASP A 591 34.25 36.01 9.28
N PHE A 592 35.49 35.54 9.34
CA PHE A 592 36.64 36.36 8.93
C PHE A 592 36.67 36.63 7.40
N VAL A 593 36.03 35.77 6.60
CA VAL A 593 35.82 35.97 5.16
C VAL A 593 34.55 36.78 4.92
N GLN A 594 33.48 36.49 5.66
CA GLN A 594 32.20 37.21 5.52
C GLN A 594 32.30 38.70 5.88
N ASN A 595 33.18 39.06 6.82
CA ASN A 595 33.35 40.42 7.29
C ASN A 595 34.42 41.23 6.51
N ASP A 596 35.10 40.64 5.53
CA ASP A 596 36.14 41.32 4.73
C ASP A 596 35.75 41.37 3.24
N ALA A 597 35.16 42.50 2.84
CA ALA A 597 34.76 42.76 1.45
C ALA A 597 35.93 42.76 0.46
N THR A 598 37.15 43.07 0.92
CA THR A 598 38.35 43.03 0.07
C THR A 598 38.74 41.59 -0.22
N LEU A 599 38.68 40.73 0.81
CA LEU A 599 38.96 39.30 0.69
C LEU A 599 37.90 38.60 -0.17
N GLN A 600 36.62 38.93 -0.01
CA GLN A 600 35.54 38.41 -0.86
C GLN A 600 35.76 38.75 -2.35
N ASN A 601 36.00 40.03 -2.65
CA ASN A 601 36.30 40.48 -4.02
C ASN A 601 37.53 39.77 -4.59
N LYS A 602 38.57 39.57 -3.77
CA LYS A 602 39.77 38.84 -4.18
C LYS A 602 39.48 37.37 -4.48
N ILE A 603 38.69 36.69 -3.64
CA ILE A 603 38.28 35.28 -3.85
C ILE A 603 37.47 35.17 -5.15
N GLN A 604 36.46 36.03 -5.32
CA GLN A 604 35.60 36.05 -6.49
C GLN A 604 36.38 36.29 -7.79
N THR A 605 37.25 37.31 -7.81
CA THR A 605 38.09 37.63 -8.97
C THR A 605 39.07 36.49 -9.28
N THR A 606 39.71 35.94 -8.25
CA THR A 606 40.72 34.89 -8.42
C THR A 606 40.10 33.59 -8.93
N ILE A 607 38.95 33.17 -8.38
CA ILE A 607 38.27 31.95 -8.84
C ILE A 607 37.80 32.13 -10.28
N SER A 608 37.11 33.23 -10.59
CA SER A 608 36.60 33.50 -11.95
C SER A 608 37.71 33.54 -13.01
N GLN A 609 38.89 34.07 -12.68
CA GLN A 609 40.03 34.11 -13.61
C GLN A 609 40.73 32.74 -13.79
N ASN A 610 40.60 31.82 -12.84
CA ASN A 610 41.32 30.55 -12.85
C ASN A 610 40.47 29.35 -13.28
N THR A 611 39.15 29.48 -13.38
CA THR A 611 38.23 28.38 -13.71
C THR A 611 38.43 27.83 -15.12
N ARG A 612 38.93 28.60 -16.10
CA ARG A 612 39.25 28.12 -17.48
C ARG A 612 38.17 27.19 -18.09
N GLY A 613 36.89 27.50 -17.87
CA GLY A 613 35.75 26.70 -18.33
C GLY A 613 35.39 25.46 -17.49
N MET A 614 36.02 25.27 -16.32
CA MET A 614 35.69 24.25 -15.32
C MET A 614 35.02 24.86 -14.08
N PHE A 615 33.99 24.18 -13.56
CA PHE A 615 33.51 24.39 -12.20
C PHE A 615 34.45 23.68 -11.21
N VAL A 616 35.10 24.47 -10.35
CA VAL A 616 35.93 23.95 -9.26
C VAL A 616 35.16 24.17 -7.95
N PRO A 617 34.62 23.11 -7.31
CA PRO A 617 33.98 23.28 -6.02
C PRO A 617 34.99 23.79 -4.99
N ILE A 618 34.63 24.81 -4.21
CA ILE A 618 35.47 25.29 -3.12
C ILE A 618 35.38 24.24 -2.00
N PRO A 619 36.46 23.54 -1.64
CA PRO A 619 36.41 22.58 -0.55
C PRO A 619 36.11 23.33 0.77
N PRO A 620 35.36 22.72 1.70
CA PRO A 620 35.14 23.34 3.00
C PRO A 620 36.48 23.63 3.66
N LEU A 621 36.74 24.90 3.96
CA LEU A 621 37.94 25.32 4.68
C LEU A 621 37.86 24.71 6.09
N SER A 622 38.49 23.54 6.26
CA SER A 622 38.67 22.94 7.57
C SER A 622 39.30 23.96 8.52
N HIS A 623 38.87 23.94 9.78
CA HIS A 623 39.14 24.93 10.84
C HIS A 623 40.63 25.20 11.18
N ASN A 624 41.58 24.65 10.43
CA ASN A 624 43.02 24.61 10.73
C ASN A 624 43.91 25.51 9.87
N MET A 625 43.38 26.46 9.11
CA MET A 625 44.20 27.56 8.56
C MET A 625 44.05 28.84 9.37
N ARG A 626 44.57 28.81 10.61
CA ARG A 626 45.15 29.99 11.27
C ARG A 626 46.65 29.81 11.26
N ARG A 627 47.32 30.29 10.22
CA ARG A 627 48.73 30.73 10.25
C ARG A 627 49.02 31.63 9.08
#